data_AF-A0A1G5U9I2-F1
#
_entry.id   AF-A0A1G5U9I2-F1
#
_cell.length_a   1.000
_cell.length_b   1.000
_cell.length_c   1.000
_cell.angle_alpha   90.00
_cell.angle_beta   90.00
_cell.angle_gamma   90.00
#
_symmetry.space_group_name_H-M   'P 1'
#
loop_
_entity.id
_entity.type
_entity.pdbx_description
1 polymer ?
#
loop_
_entity_poly.entity_id
_entity_poly.type
_entity_poly.pdbx_seq_one_letter_code
_entity_poly.pdbx_strand_id
1 'polypeptide(L)'
;MVAGLTDIVGAHTRGLLARYPKVRLQLVVTDRPVDLIEERIDVALRVRRAPTSDASLTMRTLGSSRRILVAAPQVARSLTPDIAALGAVPG
;
A
#
# COMPACT_ATOMS: atom_id res chain seq x y z
N MET A 1 -5.78 4.07 0.25
CA MET A 1 -4.44 4.58 0.70
C MET A 1 -3.44 4.07 -0.33
N VAL A 2 -3.49 4.61 -1.54
CA VAL A 2 -2.80 4.04 -2.71
C VAL A 2 -1.50 4.76 -3.02
N ALA A 3 -1.42 6.04 -2.67
CA ALA A 3 -0.31 6.91 -3.08
C ALA A 3 1.07 6.36 -2.68
N GLY A 4 1.23 5.88 -1.45
CA GLY A 4 2.56 5.48 -0.95
C GLY A 4 3.17 4.24 -1.63
N LEU A 5 2.37 3.33 -2.18
CA LEU A 5 2.91 2.12 -2.81
C LEU A 5 3.42 2.40 -4.24
N THR A 6 2.76 3.29 -4.97
CA THR A 6 3.16 3.67 -6.33
C THR A 6 4.55 4.32 -6.33
N ASP A 7 4.85 5.17 -5.35
CA ASP A 7 6.17 5.81 -5.24
C ASP A 7 7.29 4.77 -4.99
N ILE A 8 7.04 3.81 -4.10
CA ILE A 8 8.00 2.74 -3.78
C ILE A 8 8.25 1.85 -5.00
N VAL A 9 7.18 1.39 -5.65
CA VAL A 9 7.29 0.52 -6.82
C VAL A 9 7.93 1.26 -7.99
N GLY A 10 7.50 2.51 -8.23
CA GLY A 10 8.00 3.39 -9.28
C GLY A 10 9.52 3.53 -9.23
N ALA A 11 10.07 3.76 -8.03
CA ALA A 11 11.52 3.88 -7.82
C ALA A 11 12.32 2.65 -8.27
N HIS A 12 11.70 1.47 -8.33
CA HIS A 12 12.38 0.20 -8.68
C HIS A 12 12.18 -0.22 -10.14
N THR A 13 11.14 0.29 -10.81
CA THR A 13 10.82 -0.09 -12.20
C THR A 13 11.97 0.19 -13.17
N ARG A 14 12.64 1.33 -13.04
CA ARG A 14 13.78 1.70 -13.90
C ARG A 14 14.92 0.68 -13.80
N GLY A 15 15.29 0.29 -12.58
CA GLY A 15 16.34 -0.70 -12.34
C GLY A 15 15.96 -2.08 -12.87
N LEU A 16 14.69 -2.47 -12.71
CA LEU A 16 14.16 -3.72 -13.24
C LEU A 16 14.27 -3.77 -14.78
N LEU A 17 13.77 -2.75 -15.47
CA LEU A 17 13.76 -2.71 -16.94
C LEU A 17 15.19 -2.61 -17.52
N ALA A 18 16.09 -1.89 -16.85
CA ALA A 18 17.50 -1.84 -17.24
C ALA A 18 18.20 -3.21 -17.09
N ARG A 19 17.90 -3.94 -16.00
CA ARG A 19 18.47 -5.27 -15.75
C ARG A 19 17.85 -6.36 -16.62
N TYR A 20 16.57 -6.21 -17.00
CA TYR A 20 15.80 -7.20 -17.75
C TYR A 20 15.11 -6.55 -18.97
N PRO A 21 15.86 -6.22 -20.04
CA PRO A 21 15.35 -5.42 -21.16
C PRO A 21 14.28 -6.10 -22.02
N LYS A 22 14.11 -7.43 -21.89
CA LYS A 22 13.07 -8.19 -22.58
C LYS A 22 11.72 -8.18 -21.84
N VAL A 23 11.69 -7.71 -20.59
CA VAL A 23 10.47 -7.63 -19.80
C VAL A 23 9.63 -6.46 -20.29
N ARG A 24 8.34 -6.72 -20.55
CA ARG A 24 7.32 -5.67 -20.71
C ARG A 24 6.54 -5.57 -19.41
N LEU A 25 6.50 -4.38 -18.83
CA LEU A 25 5.83 -4.13 -17.56
C LEU A 25 4.53 -3.37 -17.78
N GLN A 26 3.42 -3.93 -17.31
CA GLN A 26 2.14 -3.25 -17.20
C GLN A 26 1.81 -3.08 -15.72
N LEU A 27 1.56 -1.85 -15.28
CA LEU A 27 1.20 -1.53 -13.90
C LEU A 27 -0.25 -1.06 -13.85
N VAL A 28 -1.05 -1.72 -13.02
CA VAL A 28 -2.43 -1.33 -12.73
C VAL A 28 -2.50 -0.93 -11.26
N VAL A 29 -2.97 0.28 -11.00
CA VAL A 29 -3.07 0.86 -9.66
C VAL A 29 -4.54 0.96 -9.30
N THR A 30 -4.96 0.28 -8.24
CA THR A 30 -6.35 0.28 -7.80
C THR A 30 -6.50 0.03 -6.31
N ASP A 31 -7.55 0.59 -5.70
CA ASP A 31 -7.94 0.37 -4.30
C ASP A 31 -8.84 -0.87 -4.12
N ARG A 32 -9.42 -1.41 -5.21
CA ARG A 32 -10.31 -2.57 -5.10
C ARG A 32 -9.52 -3.88 -4.96
N PRO A 33 -10.10 -4.90 -4.33
CA PRO A 33 -9.62 -6.27 -4.50
C PRO A 33 -9.57 -6.64 -5.98
N VAL A 34 -8.49 -7.32 -6.38
CA VAL A 34 -8.31 -7.86 -7.73
C VAL A 34 -8.31 -9.38 -7.67
N ASP A 35 -8.95 -10.04 -8.61
CA ASP A 35 -8.80 -11.47 -8.82
C ASP A 35 -7.64 -11.68 -9.79
N LEU A 36 -6.56 -12.35 -9.33
CA LEU A 36 -5.37 -12.51 -10.18
C LEU A 36 -5.63 -13.39 -11.40
N ILE A 37 -6.53 -14.37 -11.28
CA ILE A 37 -6.80 -15.35 -12.32
C ILE A 37 -7.73 -14.75 -13.36
N GLU A 38 -8.91 -14.28 -12.93
CA GLU A 38 -9.94 -13.73 -13.83
C GLU A 38 -9.44 -12.47 -14.56
N GLU A 39 -8.64 -11.65 -13.89
CA GLU A 39 -8.14 -10.40 -14.46
C GLU A 39 -6.78 -10.53 -15.15
N ARG A 40 -6.21 -11.74 -15.20
CA ARG A 40 -4.91 -12.04 -15.84
C ARG A 40 -3.77 -11.18 -15.28
N ILE A 41 -3.71 -11.06 -13.95
CA ILE A 41 -2.66 -10.33 -13.24
C ILE A 41 -1.67 -11.33 -12.67
N ASP A 42 -0.39 -11.22 -13.03
CA ASP A 42 0.65 -12.14 -12.56
C ASP A 42 1.02 -11.91 -11.08
N VAL A 43 1.04 -10.64 -10.65
CA VAL A 43 1.50 -10.24 -9.31
C VAL A 43 0.63 -9.12 -8.76
N ALA A 44 0.10 -9.31 -7.56
CA ALA A 44 -0.61 -8.27 -6.81
C ALA A 44 0.21 -7.84 -5.60
N LEU A 45 0.57 -6.55 -5.56
CA LEU A 45 1.18 -5.93 -4.39
C LEU A 45 0.09 -5.36 -3.49
N ARG A 46 0.03 -5.81 -2.23
CA ARG A 46 -1.05 -5.48 -1.30
C ARG A 46 -0.50 -5.09 0.06
N VAL A 47 -1.03 -4.01 0.63
CA VAL A 47 -0.83 -3.67 2.04
C VAL A 47 -2.00 -4.26 2.83
N ARG A 48 -1.74 -5.30 3.62
CA ARG A 48 -2.75 -5.99 4.45
C ARG A 48 -2.43 -5.79 5.94
N ARG A 49 -3.45 -5.85 6.79
CA ARG A 49 -3.29 -5.86 8.26
C ARG A 49 -2.88 -7.23 8.80
N ALA A 50 -3.29 -8.30 8.11
CA ALA A 50 -2.92 -9.67 8.43
C ALA A 50 -2.72 -10.47 7.13
N PRO A 51 -1.84 -11.49 7.12
CA PRO A 51 -1.78 -12.44 6.03
C PRO A 51 -3.04 -13.30 6.08
N THR A 52 -3.98 -13.09 5.17
CA THR A 52 -5.02 -14.10 4.89
C THR A 52 -4.50 -15.04 3.82
N SER A 53 -4.44 -16.34 4.13
CA SER A 53 -4.07 -17.36 3.15
C SER A 53 -5.28 -17.67 2.27
N ASP A 54 -5.29 -17.16 1.04
CA ASP A 54 -5.95 -17.92 -0.02
C ASP A 54 -5.02 -19.10 -0.32
N ALA A 55 -5.44 -20.31 0.04
CA ALA A 55 -4.61 -21.51 -0.07
C ALA A 55 -4.15 -21.82 -1.51
N SER A 56 -4.77 -21.18 -2.51
CA SER A 56 -4.43 -21.28 -3.93
C SER A 56 -3.30 -20.34 -4.39
N LEU A 57 -2.86 -19.39 -3.57
CA LEU A 57 -1.90 -18.36 -3.96
C LEU A 57 -0.65 -18.35 -3.06
N THR A 58 0.52 -18.24 -3.70
CA THR A 58 1.77 -18.02 -2.96
C THR A 58 1.88 -16.56 -2.54
N MET A 59 2.11 -16.34 -1.25
CA MET A 59 2.27 -15.02 -0.67
C MET A 59 3.66 -14.83 -0.08
N ARG A 60 4.26 -13.66 -0.33
CA ARG A 60 5.54 -13.26 0.26
C ARG A 60 5.45 -11.85 0.84
N THR A 61 5.84 -11.71 2.10
CA THR A 61 5.97 -10.39 2.74
C THR A 61 7.22 -9.69 2.22
N LEU A 62 7.05 -8.49 1.65
CA LEU A 62 8.16 -7.64 1.19
C LEU A 62 8.60 -6.59 2.22
N GLY A 63 7.76 -6.31 3.20
CA GLY A 63 8.02 -5.33 4.25
C GLY A 63 6.78 -5.11 5.11
N SER A 64 6.90 -4.19 6.07
CA SER A 64 5.77 -3.74 6.90
C SER A 64 5.53 -2.25 6.69
N SER A 65 4.27 -1.84 6.77
CA SER A 65 3.86 -0.44 6.75
C SER A 65 3.31 -0.07 8.12
N ARG A 66 3.79 1.04 8.69
CA ARG A 66 3.24 1.62 9.91
C ARG A 66 2.30 2.76 9.52
N ARG A 67 1.08 2.71 10.06
CA ARG A 67 0.17 3.86 9.99
C ARG A 67 0.49 4.76 11.18
N ILE A 68 0.73 6.04 10.89
CA ILE A 68 0.89 7.07 11.90
C ILE A 68 -0.28 8.04 11.78
N LEU A 69 -0.74 8.53 12.92
CA LEU A 69 -1.71 9.61 12.96
C LEU A 69 -0.98 10.93 12.73
N VAL A 70 -1.47 11.73 11.80
CA VAL A 70 -0.93 13.06 11.48
C VAL A 70 -2.08 14.04 11.37
N ALA A 71 -1.81 15.30 11.70
CA ALA A 71 -2.75 16.40 11.56
C ALA A 71 -1.99 17.64 11.07
N ALA A 72 -2.70 18.58 10.44
CA ALA A 72 -2.12 19.88 10.12
C ALA A 72 -1.60 20.55 11.42
N PRO A 73 -0.50 21.32 11.38
CA PRO A 73 0.09 21.89 12.59
C PRO A 73 -0.87 22.69 13.45
N GLN A 74 -1.84 23.39 12.82
CA GLN A 74 -2.88 24.16 13.50
C GLN A 74 -3.81 23.26 14.30
N VAL A 75 -4.26 22.15 13.71
CA VAL A 75 -5.12 21.15 14.38
C VAL A 75 -4.34 20.44 15.47
N ALA A 76 -3.12 19.99 15.19
CA ALA A 76 -2.30 19.25 16.14
C ALA A 76 -2.08 20.00 17.46
N ARG A 77 -1.95 21.34 17.42
CA ARG A 77 -1.77 22.19 18.62
C ARG A 77 -3.02 22.29 19.49
N SER A 78 -4.21 22.13 18.92
CA SER A 78 -5.47 22.15 19.67
C SER A 78 -5.89 20.78 20.20
N LEU A 79 -5.18 19.71 19.80
CA LEU A 79 -5.48 18.35 20.22
C LEU A 79 -4.82 18.01 21.56
N THR A 80 -5.48 17.17 22.34
CA THR A 80 -4.88 16.48 23.49
C THR A 80 -3.94 15.37 23.01
N PRO A 81 -2.83 15.09 23.72
CA PRO A 81 -1.95 13.96 23.42
C PRO A 81 -2.61 12.60 23.64
N ASP A 82 -3.77 12.53 24.29
CA ASP A 82 -4.54 11.31 24.45
C ASP A 82 -5.28 10.92 23.16
N ILE A 83 -4.86 9.81 22.55
CA ILE A 83 -5.45 9.27 21.33
C ILE A 83 -6.93 8.88 21.54
N ALA A 84 -7.31 8.41 22.73
CA ALA A 84 -8.68 7.98 23.00
C ALA A 84 -9.67 9.15 22.96
N ALA A 85 -9.23 10.33 23.39
CA ALA A 85 -10.04 11.55 23.40
C ALA A 85 -10.26 12.16 22.00
N LEU A 86 -9.52 11.72 20.98
CA LEU A 86 -9.64 12.27 19.62
C LEU A 86 -10.99 12.01 18.95
N GLY A 87 -11.72 10.97 19.37
CA GLY A 87 -13.04 10.65 18.82
C GLY A 87 -14.11 11.72 19.10
N ALA A 88 -13.86 12.62 20.05
CA ALA A 88 -14.78 13.71 20.42
C ALA A 88 -14.49 15.03 19.68
N VAL A 89 -13.43 15.10 18.88
CA VAL A 89 -13.03 16.32 18.18
C VAL A 89 -13.82 16.44 16.86
N PRO A 90 -14.46 17.60 16.57
CA PRO A 90 -15.17 17.79 15.31
C PRO A 90 -14.23 17.71 14.10
N GLY A 91 -14.71 17.06 13.03
CA GLY A 91 -13.98 16.81 11.78
C GLY A 91 -13.95 17.97 10.82
#